data_AF-A0A4Q5EPP7-F1
#
_entry.id   AF-A0A4Q5EPP7-F1
#
_cell.length_a   1.000
_cell.length_b   1.000
_cell.length_c   1.000
_cell.angle_alpha   90.00
_cell.angle_beta   90.00
_cell.angle_gamma   90.00
#
_symmetry.space_group_name_H-M   'P 1'
#
loop_
_entity.id
_entity.type
_entity.pdbx_description
1 polymer ?
#
loop_
_entity_poly.entity_id
_entity_poly.type
_entity_poly.pdbx_seq_one_letter_code
_entity_poly.pdbx_strand_id
1 'polypeptide(L)'
;MSIITSILHCYGLLISEESVTLMQQYILPLWEKTKPELYEMFSTKSDNDEFFDYLLDHYAICYNGTADYLRCWRICDGEEIEPQIDDHFYFMDLLEKPSLFKKAYESFEDVIKECQQRLEGLLPPDFPYEDYLLEITGELWG
;
A
#
# COMPACT_ATOMS: atom_id res chain seq x y z
N MET A 1 6.00 11.47 32.16
CA MET A 1 6.39 10.16 31.63
C MET A 1 5.36 9.81 30.59
N SER A 2 5.67 9.99 29.30
CA SER A 2 4.80 9.43 28.26
C SER A 2 5.07 7.94 28.17
N ILE A 3 3.98 7.17 28.14
CA ILE A 3 3.99 5.72 27.99
C ILE A 3 3.87 5.46 26.50
N ILE A 4 4.79 4.69 25.91
CA ILE A 4 4.62 4.19 24.54
C ILE A 4 3.38 3.30 24.55
N THR A 5 2.33 3.70 23.85
CA THR A 5 1.04 3.01 23.89
C THR A 5 0.94 1.89 22.86
N SER A 6 1.60 2.01 21.71
CA SER A 6 1.67 0.99 20.67
C SER A 6 2.87 1.19 19.73
N ILE A 7 3.38 0.11 19.15
CA ILE A 7 4.37 0.12 18.06
C ILE A 7 3.64 -0.22 16.77
N LEU A 8 3.79 0.63 15.76
CA LEU A 8 3.35 0.38 14.40
C LEU A 8 4.44 -0.40 13.66
N HIS A 9 4.07 -1.51 13.02
CA HIS A 9 4.94 -2.24 12.10
C HIS A 9 4.14 -2.76 10.90
N CYS A 10 4.27 -2.03 9.80
CA CYS A 10 3.71 -2.38 8.50
C CYS A 10 4.81 -2.89 7.58
N TYR A 11 4.50 -3.91 6.80
CA TYR A 11 5.45 -4.49 5.84
C TYR A 11 4.68 -4.86 4.58
N GLY A 12 4.86 -4.10 3.50
CA GLY A 12 4.02 -4.26 2.32
C GLY A 12 3.91 -3.03 1.44
N LEU A 13 2.75 -2.85 0.81
CA LEU A 13 2.56 -1.87 -0.25
C LEU A 13 1.87 -0.61 0.28
N LEU A 14 2.55 0.52 0.14
CA LEU A 14 1.99 1.84 0.39
C LEU A 14 0.98 2.19 -0.72
N ILE A 15 -0.24 2.54 -0.31
CA ILE A 15 -1.31 2.98 -1.20
C ILE A 15 -1.48 4.50 -0.99
N SER A 16 -0.78 5.30 -1.79
CA SER A 16 -0.91 6.77 -1.82
C SER A 16 -1.85 7.22 -2.94
N GLU A 17 -2.23 8.51 -2.94
CA GLU A 17 -2.99 9.11 -4.04
C GLU A 17 -2.32 8.93 -5.40
N GLU A 18 -0.99 9.03 -5.45
CA GLU A 18 -0.22 8.82 -6.68
C GLU A 18 -0.33 7.37 -7.15
N SER A 19 -0.15 6.39 -6.25
CA SER A 19 -0.31 4.98 -6.60
C SER A 19 -1.74 4.65 -7.05
N VAL A 20 -2.76 5.23 -6.42
CA VAL A 20 -4.16 5.07 -6.81
C VAL A 20 -4.41 5.66 -8.19
N THR A 21 -3.84 6.83 -8.47
CA THR A 21 -3.94 7.46 -9.78
C THR A 21 -3.35 6.55 -10.86
N LEU A 22 -2.19 5.93 -10.60
CA LEU A 22 -1.59 4.94 -11.52
C LEU A 22 -2.49 3.70 -11.70
N MET A 23 -3.06 3.17 -10.62
CA MET A 23 -4.00 2.05 -10.67
C MET A 23 -5.23 2.39 -11.52
N GLN A 24 -5.86 3.54 -11.29
CA GLN A 24 -7.04 3.99 -12.02
C GLN A 24 -6.76 4.20 -13.51
N GLN A 25 -5.65 4.87 -13.85
CA GLN A 25 -5.24 5.08 -15.24
C GLN A 25 -5.07 3.76 -16.00
N TYR A 26 -4.60 2.72 -15.31
CA TYR A 26 -4.43 1.39 -15.88
C TYR A 26 -5.74 0.59 -15.93
N ILE A 27 -6.52 0.56 -14.85
CA ILE A 27 -7.64 -0.36 -14.71
C ILE A 27 -8.94 0.14 -15.34
N LEU A 28 -9.20 1.45 -15.35
CA LEU A 28 -10.47 1.99 -15.87
C LEU A 28 -10.71 1.64 -17.35
N PRO A 29 -9.73 1.77 -18.27
CA PRO A 29 -9.91 1.34 -19.67
C PRO A 29 -10.15 -0.17 -19.83
N LEU A 30 -9.66 -0.98 -18.89
CA LEU A 30 -9.91 -2.43 -18.88
C LEU A 30 -11.34 -2.71 -18.40
N TRP A 31 -11.76 -2.06 -17.32
CA TRP A 31 -13.09 -2.21 -16.75
C TRP A 31 -14.21 -1.72 -17.66
N GLU A 32 -13.98 -0.74 -18.53
CA GLU A 32 -14.94 -0.36 -19.57
C GLU A 32 -15.44 -1.58 -20.38
N LYS A 33 -14.58 -2.58 -20.58
CA LYS A 33 -14.89 -3.80 -21.32
C LYS A 33 -15.24 -4.99 -20.42
N THR A 34 -14.63 -5.09 -19.24
CA THR A 34 -14.74 -6.29 -18.40
C THR A 34 -15.67 -6.15 -17.19
N LYS A 35 -15.83 -4.93 -16.66
CA LYS A 35 -16.59 -4.60 -15.44
C LYS A 35 -17.25 -3.21 -15.59
N PRO A 36 -18.22 -3.05 -16.52
CA PRO A 36 -18.77 -1.75 -16.87
C PRO A 36 -19.42 -1.03 -15.68
N GLU A 37 -19.99 -1.76 -14.72
CA GLU A 37 -20.54 -1.18 -13.48
C GLU A 37 -19.49 -0.45 -12.64
N LEU A 38 -18.28 -0.99 -12.53
CA LEU A 38 -17.18 -0.34 -11.80
C LEU A 38 -16.63 0.83 -12.61
N TYR A 39 -16.54 0.69 -13.93
CA TYR A 39 -16.13 1.78 -14.79
C TYR A 39 -17.07 2.98 -14.67
N GLU A 40 -18.40 2.80 -14.72
CA GLU A 40 -19.35 3.90 -14.55
C GLU A 40 -19.23 4.58 -13.18
N MET A 41 -19.03 3.78 -12.12
CA MET A 41 -18.88 4.28 -10.75
C MET A 41 -17.67 5.20 -10.59
N PHE A 42 -16.52 4.83 -11.16
CA PHE A 42 -15.27 5.56 -10.93
C PHE A 42 -14.88 6.52 -12.06
N SER A 43 -15.33 6.32 -13.30
CA SER A 43 -14.93 7.16 -14.46
C SER A 43 -15.43 8.60 -14.38
N THR A 44 -16.45 8.88 -13.56
CA THR A 44 -17.08 10.20 -13.44
C THR A 44 -16.64 10.97 -12.21
N LYS A 45 -15.82 10.36 -11.35
CA LYS A 45 -15.40 10.91 -10.06
C LYS A 45 -14.12 11.71 -10.19
N SER A 46 -14.06 12.83 -9.48
CA SER A 46 -12.90 13.73 -9.49
C SER A 46 -11.94 13.47 -8.32
N ASP A 47 -12.39 12.80 -7.27
CA ASP A 47 -11.60 12.45 -6.09
C ASP A 47 -11.33 10.94 -6.03
N ASN A 48 -10.32 10.59 -5.24
CA ASN A 48 -9.88 9.21 -5.05
C ASN A 48 -10.59 8.51 -3.88
N ASP A 49 -11.41 9.23 -3.12
CA ASP A 49 -12.01 8.77 -1.86
C ASP A 49 -12.84 7.48 -2.05
N GLU A 50 -13.74 7.47 -3.03
CA GLU A 50 -14.56 6.28 -3.32
C GLU A 50 -13.71 5.09 -3.79
N PHE A 51 -12.57 5.35 -4.44
CA PHE A 51 -11.67 4.29 -4.86
C PHE A 51 -10.87 3.75 -3.67
N PHE A 52 -10.45 4.61 -2.72
CA PHE A 52 -9.87 4.16 -1.46
C PHE A 52 -10.86 3.31 -0.66
N ASP A 53 -12.12 3.72 -0.55
CA ASP A 53 -13.17 2.92 0.11
C ASP A 53 -13.34 1.55 -0.56
N TYR A 54 -13.37 1.52 -1.89
CA TYR A 54 -13.42 0.27 -2.64
C TYR A 54 -12.21 -0.63 -2.37
N LEU A 55 -11.01 -0.04 -2.30
CA LEU A 55 -9.77 -0.73 -1.99
C LEU A 55 -9.76 -1.31 -0.56
N LEU A 56 -10.23 -0.55 0.42
CA LEU A 56 -10.39 -1.01 1.81
C LEU A 56 -11.34 -2.22 1.89
N ASP A 57 -12.50 -2.12 1.24
CA ASP A 57 -13.55 -3.12 1.33
C ASP A 57 -13.19 -4.45 0.62
N HIS A 58 -12.38 -4.39 -0.45
CA HIS A 58 -12.16 -5.54 -1.34
C HIS A 58 -10.75 -6.13 -1.30
N TYR A 59 -9.72 -5.37 -0.90
CA TYR A 59 -8.31 -5.78 -1.06
C TYR A 59 -7.51 -5.86 0.23
N ALA A 60 -8.18 -5.91 1.39
CA ALA A 60 -7.55 -5.98 2.70
C ALA A 60 -6.50 -4.87 2.91
N ILE A 61 -6.77 -3.69 2.36
CA ILE A 61 -6.00 -2.48 2.62
C ILE A 61 -6.45 -1.92 3.96
N CYS A 62 -5.50 -1.40 4.73
CA CYS A 62 -5.75 -0.81 6.04
C CYS A 62 -5.47 0.68 6.01
N TYR A 63 -6.34 1.44 6.66
CA TYR A 63 -6.09 2.84 7.00
C TYR A 63 -5.30 2.93 8.31
N ASN A 64 -4.15 3.59 8.28
CA ASN A 64 -3.29 3.82 9.44
C ASN A 64 -3.22 5.33 9.73
N GLY A 65 -3.38 5.72 10.99
CA GLY A 65 -3.40 7.12 11.41
C GLY A 65 -2.27 7.50 12.38
N THR A 66 -1.94 8.80 12.40
CA THR A 66 -1.10 9.56 13.35
C THR A 66 -0.06 8.74 14.10
N ALA A 67 1.05 8.41 13.44
CA ALA A 67 2.28 8.01 14.10
C ALA A 67 3.23 9.22 14.16
N ASP A 68 3.64 9.61 15.37
CA ASP A 68 4.45 10.82 15.57
C ASP A 68 5.88 10.67 15.04
N TYR A 69 6.37 9.43 14.96
CA TYR A 69 7.68 9.10 14.41
C TYR A 69 7.55 7.87 13.51
N LEU A 70 7.57 8.09 12.20
CA LEU A 70 7.65 7.04 11.20
C LEU A 70 9.08 6.92 10.70
N ARG A 71 9.52 5.68 10.50
CA ARG A 71 10.71 5.34 9.73
C ARG A 71 10.32 4.33 8.67
N CYS A 72 10.80 4.56 7.46
CA CYS A 72 10.43 3.78 6.30
C CYS A 72 11.68 3.25 5.61
N TRP A 73 11.66 1.99 5.20
CA TRP A 73 12.73 1.36 4.45
C TRP A 73 12.17 0.69 3.21
N ARG A 74 12.90 0.78 2.09
CA ARG A 74 12.54 0.04 0.87
C ARG A 74 12.77 -1.45 1.09
N ILE A 75 11.80 -2.28 0.71
CA ILE A 75 11.92 -3.74 0.87
C ILE A 75 13.00 -4.33 -0.04
N CYS A 76 13.26 -3.74 -1.20
CA CYS A 76 14.17 -4.30 -2.20
C CYS A 76 15.64 -4.29 -1.76
N ASP A 77 16.09 -3.24 -1.07
CA ASP A 77 17.50 -3.04 -0.70
C ASP A 77 17.72 -2.62 0.76
N GLY A 78 16.65 -2.33 1.50
CA GLY A 78 16.72 -1.89 2.90
C GLY A 78 17.18 -0.44 3.07
N GLU A 79 17.22 0.36 2.01
CA GLU A 79 17.55 1.78 2.12
C GLU A 79 16.44 2.53 2.88
N GLU A 80 16.85 3.30 3.89
CA GLU A 80 15.95 4.19 4.63
C GLU A 80 15.54 5.35 3.73
N ILE A 81 14.23 5.60 3.66
CA ILE A 81 13.65 6.67 2.85
C ILE A 81 12.70 7.51 3.71
N GLU A 82 12.49 8.75 3.28
CA GLU A 82 11.48 9.65 3.83
C GLU A 82 10.33 9.74 2.82
N PRO A 83 9.36 8.80 2.83
CA PRO A 83 8.21 8.89 1.95
C PRO A 83 7.32 10.07 2.38
N GLN A 84 6.67 10.69 1.40
CA GLN A 84 5.64 11.69 1.67
C GLN A 84 4.38 10.98 2.18
N ILE A 85 4.38 10.66 3.46
CA ILE A 85 3.23 10.14 4.18
C ILE A 85 2.64 11.30 4.99
N ASP A 86 1.40 11.65 4.70
CA ASP A 86 0.63 12.64 5.48
C ASP A 86 0.28 12.09 6.88
N ASP A 87 -0.57 12.80 7.63
CA ASP A 87 -1.06 12.38 8.96
C ASP A 87 -1.73 10.99 8.96
N HIS A 88 -2.10 10.49 7.78
CA HIS A 88 -2.67 9.17 7.56
C HIS A 88 -2.16 8.54 6.27
N PHE A 89 -2.14 7.20 6.22
CA PHE A 89 -1.81 6.47 5.01
C PHE A 89 -2.57 5.16 4.89
N TYR A 90 -2.73 4.71 3.65
CA TYR A 90 -3.30 3.42 3.34
C TYR A 90 -2.18 2.43 3.03
N PHE A 91 -2.35 1.20 3.51
CA PHE A 91 -1.30 0.21 3.41
C PHE A 91 -1.88 -1.18 3.22
N MET A 92 -1.36 -1.93 2.25
CA MET A 92 -1.63 -3.35 2.13
C MET A 92 -0.48 -4.12 2.78
N ASP A 93 -0.72 -4.64 3.99
CA ASP A 93 0.23 -5.52 4.66
C ASP A 93 0.39 -6.82 3.86
N LEU A 94 1.64 -7.23 3.65
CA LEU A 94 2.01 -8.54 3.13
C LEU A 94 1.69 -9.64 4.15
N LEU A 95 1.48 -10.86 3.66
CA LEU A 95 1.11 -12.01 4.48
C LEU A 95 2.25 -12.44 5.41
N GLU A 96 3.48 -12.43 4.91
CA GLU A 96 4.67 -12.75 5.69
C GLU A 96 5.33 -11.46 6.17
N LYS A 97 5.75 -11.45 7.43
CA LYS A 97 6.49 -10.33 8.04
C LYS A 97 7.90 -10.78 8.41
N PRO A 98 8.91 -9.88 8.28
CA PRO A 98 10.26 -10.22 8.68
C PRO A 98 10.28 -10.43 10.20
N SER A 99 11.16 -11.32 10.65
CA SER A 99 11.40 -11.55 12.06
C SER A 99 12.90 -11.49 12.34
N LEU A 100 13.27 -11.35 13.62
CA LEU A 100 14.66 -11.18 14.07
C LEU A 100 15.67 -12.16 13.45
N PHE A 101 15.23 -13.37 13.08
CA PHE A 101 16.12 -14.43 12.58
C PHE A 101 15.71 -14.98 11.20
N LYS A 102 14.65 -14.43 10.59
CA LYS A 102 14.10 -14.98 9.34
C LYS A 102 13.59 -13.84 8.46
N LYS A 103 14.05 -13.84 7.20
CA LYS A 103 13.46 -13.02 6.14
C LYS A 103 12.01 -13.45 5.91
N ALA A 104 11.15 -12.49 5.59
CA ALA A 104 9.76 -12.77 5.20
C ALA A 104 9.69 -13.52 3.87
N TYR A 105 10.45 -13.03 2.89
CA TYR A 105 10.50 -13.53 1.52
C TYR A 105 11.94 -13.85 1.12
N GLU A 106 12.11 -14.79 0.19
CA GLU A 106 13.42 -15.19 -0.32
C GLU A 106 13.97 -14.16 -1.32
N SER A 107 13.09 -13.51 -2.09
CA SER A 107 13.42 -12.52 -3.10
C SER A 107 12.40 -11.37 -3.17
N PHE A 108 12.80 -10.24 -3.74
CA PHE A 108 11.88 -9.13 -4.02
C PHE A 108 10.82 -9.50 -5.06
N GLU A 109 11.15 -10.41 -5.99
CA GLU A 109 10.20 -10.93 -6.98
C GLU A 109 9.03 -11.68 -6.32
N ASP A 110 9.28 -12.41 -5.23
CA ASP A 110 8.23 -13.08 -4.46
C ASP A 110 7.26 -12.07 -3.82
N VAL A 111 7.79 -10.94 -3.35
CA VAL A 111 6.99 -9.85 -2.79
C VAL A 111 6.08 -9.24 -3.87
N ILE A 112 6.65 -8.89 -5.03
CA ILE A 112 5.89 -8.35 -6.17
C ILE A 112 4.78 -9.31 -6.59
N LYS A 113 5.09 -10.61 -6.68
CA LYS A 113 4.15 -11.65 -7.06
C LYS A 113 2.97 -11.73 -6.09
N GLU A 114 3.21 -11.64 -4.79
CA GLU A 114 2.12 -11.60 -3.81
C GLU A 114 1.23 -10.36 -4.03
N CYS A 115 1.83 -9.18 -4.19
CA CYS A 115 1.05 -7.96 -4.42
C CYS A 115 0.17 -8.06 -5.66
N GLN A 116 0.71 -8.57 -6.78
CA GLN A 116 -0.04 -8.77 -8.02
C GLN A 116 -1.19 -9.77 -7.84
N GLN A 117 -0.97 -10.85 -7.10
CA GLN A 117 -2.01 -11.85 -6.82
C GLN A 117 -3.12 -11.28 -5.95
N ARG A 118 -2.76 -10.54 -4.90
CA ARG A 118 -3.72 -9.98 -3.94
C ARG A 118 -4.52 -8.83 -4.50
N LEU A 119 -3.92 -8.00 -5.34
CA LEU A 119 -4.59 -6.87 -5.99
C LEU A 119 -5.27 -7.25 -7.31
N GLU A 120 -5.34 -8.55 -7.64
CA GLU A 120 -6.08 -9.09 -8.80
C GLU A 120 -5.82 -8.35 -10.13
N GLY A 121 -4.59 -7.86 -10.32
CA GLY A 121 -4.22 -7.10 -11.52
C GLY A 121 -4.74 -5.65 -11.55
N LEU A 122 -5.04 -5.03 -10.41
CA LEU A 122 -5.24 -3.57 -10.30
C LEU A 122 -3.97 -2.77 -10.59
N LEU A 123 -2.80 -3.35 -10.30
CA LEU A 123 -1.52 -2.69 -10.52
C LEU A 123 -1.09 -2.79 -11.99
N PRO A 124 -0.57 -1.70 -12.58
CA PRO A 124 0.01 -1.75 -13.92
C PRO A 124 1.25 -2.68 -13.98
N PRO A 125 1.58 -3.24 -15.15
CA PRO A 125 2.74 -4.12 -15.32
C PRO A 125 4.09 -3.44 -15.02
N ASP A 126 4.17 -2.14 -15.25
CA ASP A 126 5.32 -1.27 -15.03
C ASP A 126 5.22 -0.45 -13.73
N PHE A 127 4.36 -0.87 -12.80
CA PHE A 127 4.24 -0.24 -11.49
C PHE A 127 5.61 -0.18 -10.78
N PRO A 128 6.03 0.98 -10.25
CA PRO A 128 7.36 1.16 -9.66
C PRO A 128 7.40 0.61 -8.22
N TYR A 129 7.40 -0.71 -8.09
CA TYR A 129 7.34 -1.42 -6.81
C TYR A 129 8.42 -0.99 -5.80
N GLU A 130 9.61 -0.59 -6.28
CA GLU A 130 10.73 -0.17 -5.43
C GLU A 130 10.40 1.05 -4.56
N ASP A 131 9.51 1.93 -5.04
CA ASP A 131 9.15 3.17 -4.35
C ASP A 131 7.97 2.98 -3.36
N TYR A 132 7.16 1.94 -3.57
CA TYR A 132 5.93 1.72 -2.79
C TYR A 132 5.96 0.48 -1.90
N LEU A 133 6.89 -0.46 -2.10
CA LEU A 133 7.07 -1.62 -1.21
C LEU A 133 7.99 -1.27 -0.05
N LEU A 134 7.38 -1.00 1.09
CA LEU A 134 8.03 -0.43 2.26
C LEU A 134 7.87 -1.29 3.51
N GLU A 135 8.87 -1.23 4.36
CA GLU A 135 8.76 -1.53 5.78
C GLU A 135 8.59 -0.22 6.52
N ILE A 136 7.49 -0.06 7.26
CA ILE A 136 7.20 1.14 8.03
C ILE A 136 7.16 0.74 9.51
N THR A 137 8.00 1.37 10.31
CA THR A 137 7.92 1.29 11.78
C THR A 137 7.58 2.64 12.35
N GLY A 138 6.84 2.66 13.45
CA GLY A 138 6.62 3.91 14.16
C GLY A 138 6.13 3.76 15.57
N GLU A 139 6.14 4.89 16.27
CA GLU A 139 5.68 5.00 17.66
C GLU A 139 4.38 5.79 17.72
N LEU A 140 3.38 5.23 18.42
CA LEU A 140 2.11 5.90 18.69
C LEU A 140 2.13 6.38 20.14
N TRP A 141 2.20 7.71 20.34
CA TRP A 141 2.13 8.32 21.67
C TRP A 141 0.68 8.63 22.04
N GLY A 142 0.29 8.29 23.27
CA GLY A 142 -1.05 8.49 23.83
C GLY A 142 -1.04 9.28 25.13
#